data_AF-A0A966RBW3-F1
#
_entry.id   AF-A0A966RBW3-F1
#
_cell.length_a   1.000
_cell.length_b   1.000
_cell.length_c   1.000
_cell.angle_alpha   90.00
_cell.angle_beta   90.00
_cell.angle_gamma   90.00
#
_symmetry.space_group_name_H-M   'P 1'
#
loop_
_entity.id
_entity.type
_entity.pdbx_description
1 polymer ?
#
loop_
_entity_poly.entity_id
_entity_poly.type
_entity_poly.pdbx_seq_one_letter_code
_entity_poly.pdbx_strand_id
1 'polypeptide(L)'
;GPTGANSSYSTDGGNQASFVYHDPAAAVAGTAPQPLQFDESGSNIVIWAESNSVGSGFRAFVYYTLDGSFPEGAGGIGRGTTRAVEMNYQRSVGGKDWWSSAGISKPAPGTTFTYKIGFYKTGASSQWPSGPTEVTRKKNMMTT
;
A
#
# COMPACT_ATOMS: atom_id res chain seq x y z
N GLY A 1 -6.71 -12.30 11.66
CA GLY A 1 -5.53 -13.17 11.54
C GLY A 1 -5.27 -13.86 12.88
N PRO A 2 -4.48 -14.95 12.93
CA PRO A 2 -4.18 -15.61 14.20
C PRO A 2 -3.39 -14.68 15.14
N THR A 3 -3.64 -14.80 16.44
CA THR A 3 -2.91 -14.08 17.48
C THR A 3 -1.41 -14.37 17.35
N GLY A 4 -0.59 -13.31 17.23
CA GLY A 4 0.86 -13.44 17.12
C GLY A 4 1.41 -13.78 15.74
N ALA A 5 0.60 -13.75 14.67
CA ALA A 5 1.09 -13.98 13.30
C ALA A 5 2.22 -13.02 12.87
N ASN A 6 2.27 -11.83 13.48
CA ASN A 6 3.35 -10.86 13.30
C ASN A 6 3.59 -10.08 14.60
N SER A 7 4.27 -10.70 15.58
CA SER A 7 4.53 -10.10 16.89
C SER A 7 5.65 -9.05 16.90
N SER A 8 6.44 -8.97 15.83
CA SER A 8 7.62 -8.10 15.75
C SER A 8 7.46 -6.92 14.81
N TYR A 9 6.42 -6.88 13.96
CA TYR A 9 6.27 -5.92 12.86
C TYR A 9 7.56 -5.74 12.03
N SER A 10 8.36 -6.82 11.96
CA SER A 10 9.71 -6.82 11.40
C SER A 10 9.65 -6.86 9.88
N THR A 11 10.46 -6.04 9.24
CA THR A 11 10.64 -6.03 7.78
C THR A 11 11.34 -7.28 7.25
N ASP A 12 11.79 -8.20 8.12
CA ASP A 12 12.67 -9.35 7.76
C ASP A 12 13.87 -8.89 6.91
N GLY A 13 14.57 -7.86 7.38
CA GLY A 13 15.69 -7.28 6.65
C GLY A 13 15.30 -6.56 5.35
N GLY A 14 14.07 -6.04 5.26
CA GLY A 14 13.55 -5.38 4.06
C GLY A 14 12.92 -6.34 3.04
N ASN A 15 12.63 -7.58 3.43
CA ASN A 15 11.98 -8.56 2.56
C ASN A 15 10.46 -8.49 2.58
N GLN A 16 9.85 -7.84 3.57
CA GLN A 16 8.40 -7.69 3.66
C GLN A 16 7.97 -6.36 4.24
N ALA A 17 6.85 -5.84 3.76
CA ALA A 17 6.04 -4.88 4.49
C ALA A 17 5.22 -5.64 5.54
N SER A 18 5.41 -5.33 6.81
CA SER A 18 4.68 -6.00 7.90
C SER A 18 3.28 -5.47 8.07
N PHE A 19 3.07 -4.22 7.68
CA PHE A 19 1.78 -3.57 7.62
C PHE A 19 1.75 -2.56 6.48
N VAL A 20 0.54 -2.29 6.02
CA VAL A 20 0.18 -1.11 5.27
C VAL A 20 -1.03 -0.53 5.99
N TYR A 21 -1.00 0.75 6.29
CA TYR A 21 -2.08 1.45 6.97
C TYR A 21 -2.55 2.63 6.13
N HIS A 22 -3.87 2.74 6.07
CA HIS A 22 -4.58 3.86 5.47
C HIS A 22 -5.87 4.10 6.25
N ASP A 23 -6.11 5.36 6.62
CA ASP A 23 -7.37 5.84 7.19
C ASP A 23 -7.70 7.19 6.55
N PRO A 24 -8.80 7.30 5.77
CA PRO A 24 -9.16 8.52 5.06
C PRO A 24 -9.21 9.78 5.94
N ALA A 25 -9.60 9.63 7.21
CA ALA A 25 -9.79 10.74 8.14
C ALA A 25 -8.56 11.01 9.03
N ALA A 26 -7.54 10.16 8.96
CA ALA A 26 -6.31 10.37 9.72
C ALA A 26 -5.38 11.39 9.03
N ALA A 27 -4.57 12.06 9.83
CA ALA A 27 -3.56 13.01 9.34
C ALA A 27 -2.29 12.29 8.85
N VAL A 28 -1.64 12.86 7.84
CA VAL A 28 -0.33 12.42 7.36
C VAL A 28 0.76 13.07 8.21
N ALA A 29 1.61 12.25 8.85
CA ALA A 29 2.67 12.76 9.71
C ALA A 29 3.83 13.39 8.92
N GLY A 30 4.54 14.32 9.58
CA GLY A 30 5.78 14.91 9.06
C GLY A 30 5.63 15.93 7.92
N THR A 31 4.45 16.53 7.75
CA THR A 31 4.21 17.71 6.91
C THR A 31 3.51 18.81 7.71
N ALA A 32 3.62 20.06 7.27
CA ALA A 32 2.88 21.20 7.83
C ALA A 32 2.31 22.06 6.68
N PRO A 33 0.97 22.26 6.58
CA PRO A 33 -0.05 21.58 7.38
C PRO A 33 -0.05 20.06 7.15
N GLN A 34 -0.64 19.30 8.08
CA GLN A 34 -0.83 17.85 7.88
C GLN A 34 -2.10 17.63 7.06
N PRO A 35 -2.00 17.17 5.80
CA PRO A 35 -3.19 16.81 5.05
C PRO A 35 -3.81 15.53 5.64
N LEU A 36 -5.06 15.27 5.29
CA LEU A 36 -5.68 13.96 5.52
C LEU A 36 -5.07 12.92 4.57
N GLN A 37 -5.14 11.65 4.95
CA GLN A 37 -4.65 10.58 4.08
C GLN A 37 -5.53 10.38 2.84
N PHE A 38 -6.77 10.85 2.86
CA PHE A 38 -7.57 11.07 1.68
C PHE A 38 -7.83 12.58 1.53
N ASP A 39 -7.33 13.17 0.46
CA ASP A 39 -7.52 14.59 0.15
C ASP A 39 -8.08 14.74 -1.27
N GLU A 40 -9.27 15.31 -1.37
CA GLU A 40 -9.94 15.63 -2.63
C GLU A 40 -10.22 17.13 -2.79
N SER A 41 -9.58 17.98 -1.96
CA SER A 41 -9.80 19.43 -1.97
C SER A 41 -9.28 20.10 -3.25
N GLY A 42 -8.28 19.50 -3.89
CA GLY A 42 -7.69 19.97 -5.14
C GLY A 42 -8.33 19.40 -6.41
N SER A 43 -7.68 19.65 -7.55
CA SER A 43 -8.08 19.10 -8.87
C SER A 43 -7.78 17.60 -9.02
N ASN A 44 -6.92 17.07 -8.15
CA ASN A 44 -6.59 15.66 -8.07
C ASN A 44 -6.97 15.14 -6.68
N ILE A 45 -7.39 13.88 -6.63
CA ILE A 45 -7.43 13.10 -5.41
C ILE A 45 -6.00 12.70 -5.06
N VAL A 46 -5.63 12.89 -3.80
CA VAL A 46 -4.38 12.42 -3.21
C VAL A 46 -4.70 11.40 -2.13
N ILE A 47 -4.18 10.19 -2.30
CA ILE A 47 -4.26 9.12 -1.33
C ILE A 47 -2.88 8.88 -0.74
N TRP A 48 -2.81 8.83 0.58
CA TRP A 48 -1.61 8.50 1.34
C TRP A 48 -1.77 7.15 2.03
N ALA A 49 -0.66 6.43 2.13
CA ALA A 49 -0.58 5.23 2.97
C ALA A 49 0.76 5.22 3.70
N GLU A 50 0.79 4.62 4.89
CA GLU A 50 2.02 4.34 5.62
C GLU A 50 2.33 2.84 5.62
N SER A 51 3.61 2.51 5.56
CA SER A 51 4.13 1.16 5.84
C SER A 51 5.22 1.26 6.92
N ASN A 52 5.72 0.12 7.40
CA ASN A 52 7.03 0.13 8.08
C ASN A 52 8.16 0.48 7.08
N SER A 53 9.39 0.67 7.58
CA SER A 53 10.57 1.08 6.80
C SER A 53 10.98 0.09 5.69
N VAL A 54 10.22 0.05 4.59
CA VAL A 54 10.38 -0.85 3.44
C VAL A 54 10.46 -0.10 2.10
N GLY A 55 10.72 1.20 2.12
CA GLY A 55 10.77 2.08 0.94
C GLY A 55 11.54 1.53 -0.27
N SER A 56 12.61 0.77 -0.03
CA SER A 56 13.45 0.20 -1.08
C SER A 56 12.96 -1.17 -1.56
N GLY A 57 12.79 -1.32 -2.88
CA GLY A 57 12.41 -2.60 -3.50
C GLY A 57 10.92 -2.94 -3.39
N PHE A 58 10.08 -2.00 -2.98
CA PHE A 58 8.62 -2.13 -2.97
C PHE A 58 7.99 -1.17 -3.97
N ARG A 59 6.85 -1.61 -4.51
CA ARG A 59 5.95 -0.76 -5.30
C ARG A 59 4.57 -0.79 -4.69
N ALA A 60 3.90 0.36 -4.75
CA ALA A 60 2.59 0.58 -4.18
C ALA A 60 1.65 1.15 -5.23
N PHE A 61 0.39 0.73 -5.20
CA PHE A 61 -0.61 1.13 -6.17
C PHE A 61 -1.96 1.37 -5.51
N VAL A 62 -2.66 2.41 -5.96
CA VAL A 62 -4.09 2.58 -5.77
C VAL A 62 -4.81 1.95 -6.96
N TYR A 63 -5.67 0.99 -6.68
CA TYR A 63 -6.62 0.44 -7.66
C TYR A 63 -7.98 1.05 -7.38
N TYR A 64 -8.62 1.64 -8.37
CA TYR A 64 -9.89 2.33 -8.17
C TYR A 64 -10.83 2.19 -9.36
N THR A 65 -12.12 2.38 -9.08
CA THR A 65 -13.21 2.36 -10.04
C THR A 65 -14.04 3.62 -9.88
N LEU A 66 -14.72 4.02 -10.96
CA LEU A 66 -15.60 5.20 -11.01
C LEU A 66 -17.08 4.83 -11.21
N ASP A 67 -17.35 3.54 -11.34
CA ASP A 67 -18.68 2.97 -11.58
C ASP A 67 -19.27 2.30 -10.32
N GLY A 68 -18.59 2.41 -9.17
CA GLY A 68 -18.98 1.80 -7.91
C GLY A 68 -18.71 0.28 -7.79
N SER A 69 -18.11 -0.35 -8.79
CA SER A 69 -17.69 -1.75 -8.70
C SER A 69 -16.49 -1.91 -7.75
N PHE A 70 -16.29 -3.12 -7.20
CA PHE A 70 -15.12 -3.37 -6.37
C PHE A 70 -13.84 -3.40 -7.22
N PRO A 71 -12.85 -2.54 -6.91
CA PRO A 71 -11.62 -2.50 -7.67
C PRO A 71 -10.84 -3.80 -7.52
N GLU A 72 -10.36 -4.36 -8.63
CA GLU A 72 -9.56 -5.57 -8.69
C GLU A 72 -8.30 -5.39 -9.52
N GLY A 73 -7.17 -5.92 -9.04
CA GLY A 73 -5.89 -5.72 -9.70
C GLY A 73 -4.69 -6.19 -8.86
N ALA A 74 -3.55 -6.34 -9.54
CA ALA A 74 -2.27 -6.72 -8.95
C ALA A 74 -1.11 -6.24 -9.83
N GLY A 75 0.07 -6.02 -9.24
CA GLY A 75 1.28 -5.67 -9.99
C GLY A 75 1.25 -4.30 -10.70
N GLY A 76 0.28 -3.44 -10.40
CA GLY A 76 0.02 -2.19 -11.12
C GLY A 76 -0.94 -2.34 -12.30
N ILE A 77 -1.58 -3.50 -12.46
CA ILE A 77 -2.52 -3.79 -13.53
C ILE A 77 -3.92 -3.95 -12.92
N GLY A 78 -4.86 -3.11 -13.35
CA GLY A 78 -6.27 -3.25 -13.01
C GLY A 78 -6.98 -4.30 -13.87
N ARG A 79 -8.08 -4.86 -13.35
CA ARG A 79 -8.95 -5.81 -14.05
C ARG A 79 -10.32 -5.18 -14.32
N GLY A 80 -10.86 -5.40 -15.52
CA GLY A 80 -12.15 -4.85 -15.92
C GLY A 80 -12.10 -3.32 -16.02
N THR A 81 -13.00 -2.64 -15.30
CA THR A 81 -13.06 -1.16 -15.24
C THR A 81 -12.08 -0.56 -14.24
N THR A 82 -11.34 -1.39 -13.51
CA THR A 82 -10.38 -0.93 -12.51
C THR A 82 -9.22 -0.21 -13.17
N ARG A 83 -8.95 1.00 -12.70
CA ARG A 83 -7.78 1.80 -13.03
C ARG A 83 -6.72 1.61 -11.95
N ALA A 84 -5.46 1.70 -12.31
CA ALA A 84 -4.34 1.59 -11.39
C ALA A 84 -3.43 2.81 -11.50
N VAL A 85 -3.05 3.36 -10.35
CA VAL A 85 -2.12 4.49 -10.23
C VAL A 85 -1.03 4.11 -9.24
N GLU A 86 0.23 4.34 -9.61
CA GLU A 86 1.36 4.11 -8.73
C GLU A 86 1.41 5.15 -7.59
N MET A 87 1.81 4.68 -6.42
CA MET A 87 2.14 5.52 -5.28
C MET A 87 3.65 5.62 -5.15
N ASN A 88 4.14 6.83 -4.95
CA ASN A 88 5.57 7.09 -4.82
C ASN A 88 5.95 7.27 -3.36
N TYR A 89 7.09 6.71 -2.97
CA TYR A 89 7.72 7.00 -1.69
C TYR A 89 7.92 8.51 -1.56
N GLN A 90 7.56 9.06 -0.41
CA GLN A 90 7.73 10.47 -0.10
C GLN A 90 8.77 10.69 0.99
N ARG A 91 8.61 10.02 2.14
CA ARG A 91 9.44 10.25 3.34
C ARG A 91 9.29 9.15 4.38
N SER A 92 10.22 9.11 5.34
CA SER A 92 10.13 8.29 6.54
C SER A 92 10.00 9.16 7.79
N VAL A 93 9.07 8.83 8.69
CA VAL A 93 8.85 9.55 9.96
C VAL A 93 8.61 8.51 11.06
N GLY A 94 9.48 8.46 12.06
CA GLY A 94 9.33 7.55 13.20
C GLY A 94 9.32 6.05 12.82
N GLY A 95 10.09 5.66 11.80
CA GLY A 95 10.13 4.27 11.30
C GLY A 95 8.95 3.88 10.41
N LYS A 96 8.18 4.87 9.95
CA LYS A 96 7.05 4.69 9.03
C LYS A 96 7.32 5.38 7.72
N ASP A 97 7.23 4.64 6.63
CA ASP A 97 7.40 5.17 5.29
C ASP A 97 6.06 5.61 4.72
N TRP A 98 6.00 6.87 4.29
CA TRP A 98 4.82 7.49 3.69
C TRP A 98 4.90 7.46 2.17
N TRP A 99 3.79 7.04 1.57
CA TRP A 99 3.62 6.91 0.13
C TRP A 99 2.41 7.74 -0.30
N SER A 100 2.50 8.40 -1.44
CA SER A 100 1.39 9.18 -2.01
C SER A 100 1.08 8.78 -3.45
N SER A 101 -0.20 8.71 -3.80
CA SER A 101 -0.66 8.43 -5.16
C SER A 101 -0.23 9.53 -6.14
N ALA A 102 0.17 9.13 -7.36
CA ALA A 102 0.46 10.08 -8.42
C ALA A 102 -0.75 10.31 -9.35
N GLY A 103 -1.31 11.52 -9.36
CA GLY A 103 -2.15 11.98 -10.48
C GLY A 103 -3.49 11.27 -10.67
N ILE A 104 -4.25 11.03 -9.58
CA ILE A 104 -5.65 10.61 -9.70
C ILE A 104 -6.50 11.85 -9.94
N SER A 105 -6.99 12.05 -11.18
CA SER A 105 -7.86 13.19 -11.48
C SER A 105 -9.17 13.11 -10.68
N LYS A 106 -9.61 14.25 -10.15
CA LYS A 106 -10.88 14.32 -9.42
C LYS A 106 -12.04 13.95 -10.35
N PRO A 107 -12.88 12.96 -9.99
CA PRO A 107 -14.05 12.59 -10.77
C PRO A 107 -15.09 13.73 -10.82
N ALA A 108 -16.00 13.65 -11.79
CA ALA A 108 -17.12 14.59 -11.86
C ALA A 108 -17.98 14.50 -10.59
N PRO A 109 -18.58 15.62 -10.12
CA PRO A 109 -19.46 15.60 -8.95
C PRO A 109 -20.54 14.50 -9.05
N GLY A 110 -20.74 13.75 -7.97
CA GLY A 110 -21.69 12.64 -7.92
C GLY A 110 -21.15 11.29 -8.44
N THR A 111 -19.91 11.24 -8.95
CA THR A 111 -19.28 9.96 -9.35
C THR A 111 -18.87 9.17 -8.10
N THR A 112 -19.23 7.89 -8.04
CA THR A 112 -18.78 6.99 -6.97
C THR A 112 -17.32 6.62 -7.18
N PHE A 113 -16.45 6.99 -6.24
CA PHE A 113 -15.05 6.61 -6.22
C PHE A 113 -14.83 5.48 -5.20
N THR A 114 -14.45 4.29 -5.68
CA THR A 114 -14.14 3.14 -4.81
C THR A 114 -12.70 2.71 -5.07
N TYR A 115 -11.91 2.49 -4.02
CA TYR A 115 -10.48 2.18 -4.16
C TYR A 115 -9.99 1.14 -3.17
N LYS A 116 -8.87 0.51 -3.50
CA LYS A 116 -8.04 -0.30 -2.62
C LYS A 116 -6.56 -0.01 -2.85
N ILE A 117 -5.74 -0.25 -1.83
CA ILE A 117 -4.30 0.00 -1.88
C ILE A 117 -3.58 -1.35 -1.84
N GLY A 118 -2.61 -1.54 -2.73
CA GLY A 118 -1.82 -2.76 -2.82
C GLY A 118 -0.33 -2.46 -2.84
N PHE A 119 0.44 -3.23 -2.06
CA PHE A 119 1.89 -3.16 -1.98
C PHE A 119 2.47 -4.51 -2.40
N TYR A 120 3.61 -4.51 -3.09
CA TYR A 120 4.37 -5.72 -3.35
C TYR A 120 5.88 -5.44 -3.44
N LYS A 121 6.68 -6.46 -3.13
CA LYS A 121 8.12 -6.42 -3.30
C LYS A 121 8.49 -6.75 -4.74
N THR A 122 9.31 -5.91 -5.37
CA THR A 122 9.89 -6.18 -6.69
C THR A 122 11.04 -7.17 -6.58
N GLY A 123 11.15 -8.10 -7.54
CA GLY A 123 12.22 -9.09 -7.55
C GLY A 123 12.13 -10.13 -6.42
N ALA A 124 10.96 -10.30 -5.81
CA ALA A 124 10.71 -11.41 -4.88
C ALA A 124 10.72 -12.72 -5.67
N SER A 125 11.50 -13.70 -5.21
CA SER A 125 11.60 -15.00 -5.87
C SER A 125 10.46 -15.90 -5.40
N SER A 126 10.01 -16.84 -6.23
CA SER A 126 9.12 -17.89 -5.74
C SER A 126 9.95 -18.86 -4.89
N GLN A 127 9.81 -18.81 -3.58
CA GLN A 127 10.52 -19.71 -2.66
C GLN A 127 9.63 -20.89 -2.28
N TRP A 128 10.15 -22.10 -2.55
CA TRP A 128 9.64 -23.34 -1.97
C TRP A 128 10.35 -23.58 -0.63
N PRO A 129 9.65 -24.01 0.44
CA PRO A 129 10.31 -24.27 1.71
C PRO A 129 11.31 -25.43 1.57
N SER A 130 12.59 -25.13 1.43
CA SER A 130 13.67 -26.12 1.30
C SER A 130 14.42 -26.37 2.61
N GLY A 131 14.14 -25.60 3.66
CA GLY A 131 14.79 -25.71 4.96
C GLY A 131 13.98 -25.11 6.13
N PRO A 132 14.49 -25.24 7.37
CA PRO A 132 13.78 -24.79 8.58
C PRO A 132 13.47 -23.29 8.61
N THR A 133 14.32 -22.45 8.02
CA THR A 133 14.15 -21.00 7.96
C THR A 133 12.98 -20.64 7.05
N GLU A 134 12.91 -21.22 5.86
CA GLU A 134 11.84 -20.99 4.90
C GLU A 134 10.49 -21.51 5.43
N VAL A 135 10.49 -22.64 6.13
CA VAL A 135 9.30 -23.17 6.81
C VAL A 135 8.82 -22.19 7.90
N THR A 136 9.73 -21.61 8.67
CA THR A 136 9.39 -20.62 9.71
C THR A 136 8.77 -19.37 9.10
N ARG A 137 9.36 -18.85 8.01
CA ARG A 137 8.78 -17.74 7.23
C ARG A 137 7.40 -18.09 6.68
N LYS A 138 7.23 -19.30 6.11
CA LYS A 138 5.96 -19.76 5.55
C LYS A 138 4.86 -19.88 6.60
N LYS A 139 5.18 -20.31 7.82
CA LYS A 139 4.23 -20.35 8.96
C LYS A 139 3.71 -18.96 9.34
N ASN A 140 4.49 -17.92 9.07
CA ASN A 140 4.09 -16.52 9.26
C ASN A 140 3.46 -15.90 8.00
N MET A 141 3.06 -16.73 7.02
CA MET A 141 2.50 -16.29 5.73
C MET A 141 3.44 -15.38 4.91
N MET A 142 4.74 -15.46 5.16
CA MET A 142 5.75 -14.72 4.42
C MET A 142 6.12 -15.49 3.15
N THR A 143 6.05 -14.82 2.00
CA THR A 143 6.61 -15.29 0.73
C THR A 143 7.79 -14.38 0.41
N THR A 144 8.99 -14.79 0.79
CA THR A 144 10.25 -14.18 0.33
C THR A 144 10.59 -14.65 -1.07
#